data_AF-A0A7X9WN37-F1
#
_entry.id   AF-A0A7X9WN37-F1
#
_cell.length_a   1.000
_cell.length_b   1.000
_cell.length_c   1.000
_cell.angle_alpha   90.00
_cell.angle_beta   90.00
_cell.angle_gamma   90.00
#
_symmetry.space_group_name_H-M   'P 1'
#
loop_
_entity.id
_entity.type
_entity.pdbx_description
1 polymer ?
#
loop_
_entity_poly.entity_id
_entity_poly.type
_entity_poly.pdbx_seq_one_letter_code
_entity_poly.pdbx_strand_id
1 'polypeptide(L)'
;MIFETRERHHVANCPKCDTPHRYTELKFPMINDRGSWLVACRKCGQHFVFDLRNPAESYSDDCMIVERFDNDINPYAGNAPRPGASAVYQLDMNPDQPRFDLDAFPIFKCAKSGESLEAAAFLAIGKSWLRVADARAQATNQMLARSRLPPVEHVVFFVEVPCSCGEPHRAIFYHPLRLDGSDLPPVEELLLADVSGTDLADVLTGILSKTDVMHALGKLIARWRLFNDQILLATPFVAHQWKTKAERLAIWETLLAQLDPTRTILMTRGATLKEYRDALLESGLDHVMLSRFGLENRIVGDGKRKQDSHAKVYIGLGETCEVLSGSANVVQGDSMENVTFQALGRNKVETSYLAPLGVSLPEPRPRLSHHLLIECRDGVWRWDLAAGAAPKP
;
A
#
# COMPACT_ATOMS: atom_id res chain seq x y z
N MET A 1 -26.23 24.13 -2.23
CA MET A 1 -25.11 24.24 -3.18
C MET A 1 -23.85 24.22 -2.33
N ILE A 2 -23.12 23.10 -2.28
CA ILE A 2 -21.93 22.98 -1.44
C ILE A 2 -20.78 23.65 -2.19
N PHE A 3 -20.22 24.70 -1.59
CA PHE A 3 -19.07 25.41 -2.10
C PHE A 3 -17.82 24.59 -1.74
N GLU A 4 -17.44 23.67 -2.63
CA GLU A 4 -16.36 22.73 -2.35
C GLU A 4 -14.99 23.34 -2.70
N THR A 5 -14.07 23.28 -1.75
CA THR A 5 -12.65 23.60 -1.97
C THR A 5 -12.08 22.58 -2.95
N ARG A 6 -11.39 23.05 -4.00
CA ARG A 6 -10.79 22.18 -5.00
C ARG A 6 -9.29 22.07 -4.77
N GLU A 7 -8.80 20.85 -4.70
CA GLU A 7 -7.37 20.57 -4.74
C GLU A 7 -6.89 20.40 -6.18
N ARG A 8 -5.68 20.89 -6.46
CA ARG A 8 -4.95 20.60 -7.69
C ARG A 8 -3.56 20.11 -7.34
N HIS A 9 -3.18 18.96 -7.87
CA HIS A 9 -1.85 18.41 -7.64
C HIS A 9 -0.90 18.84 -8.76
N HIS A 10 0.26 19.33 -8.34
CA HIS A 10 1.31 19.82 -9.20
C HIS A 10 2.60 19.07 -8.93
N VAL A 11 3.39 18.92 -9.97
CA VAL A 11 4.78 18.48 -9.87
C VAL A 11 5.65 19.41 -10.68
N ALA A 12 6.78 19.79 -10.12
CA ALA A 12 7.71 20.72 -10.71
C ALA A 12 9.16 20.26 -10.48
N ASN A 13 9.95 20.27 -11.53
CA ASN A 13 11.32 19.78 -11.51
C ASN A 13 12.27 20.89 -11.07
N CYS A 14 13.23 20.54 -10.19
CA CYS A 14 14.29 21.44 -9.79
C CYS A 14 15.05 21.92 -11.04
N PRO A 15 15.21 23.24 -11.24
CA PRO A 15 15.84 23.78 -12.44
C PRO A 15 17.33 23.41 -12.59
N LYS A 16 17.96 22.88 -11.54
CA LYS A 16 19.39 22.51 -11.54
C LYS A 16 19.62 21.01 -11.75
N CYS A 17 18.79 20.14 -11.17
CA CYS A 17 19.05 18.70 -11.13
C CYS A 17 17.85 17.83 -11.56
N ASP A 18 16.81 18.46 -12.09
CA ASP A 18 15.57 17.84 -12.58
C ASP A 18 14.81 16.98 -11.57
N THR A 19 15.18 17.01 -10.29
CA THR A 19 14.48 16.23 -9.27
C THR A 19 13.04 16.76 -9.12
N PRO A 20 12.01 15.90 -9.19
CA PRO A 20 10.62 16.32 -9.11
C PRO A 20 10.24 16.70 -7.67
N HIS A 21 9.42 17.74 -7.54
CA HIS A 21 8.88 18.25 -6.27
C HIS A 21 7.36 18.37 -6.39
N ARG A 22 6.62 17.66 -5.54
CA ARG A 22 5.15 17.61 -5.60
C ARG A 22 4.54 18.60 -4.61
N TYR A 23 3.44 19.24 -4.98
CA TYR A 23 2.69 20.12 -4.10
C TYR A 23 1.21 20.17 -4.48
N THR A 24 0.37 20.50 -3.52
CA THR A 24 -1.07 20.68 -3.72
C THR A 24 -1.41 22.16 -3.63
N GLU A 25 -1.95 22.71 -4.71
CA GLU A 25 -2.55 24.03 -4.75
C GLU A 25 -4.02 23.91 -4.32
N LEU A 26 -4.39 24.61 -3.24
CA LEU A 26 -5.78 24.74 -2.84
C LEU A 26 -6.45 25.88 -3.58
N LYS A 27 -7.68 25.65 -4.03
CA LYS A 27 -8.52 26.67 -4.67
C LYS A 27 -9.88 26.76 -3.99
N PHE A 28 -10.17 27.91 -3.42
CA PHE A 28 -11.47 28.23 -2.85
C PHE A 28 -12.45 28.70 -3.94
N PRO A 29 -13.75 28.50 -3.72
CA PRO A 29 -14.77 28.87 -4.70
C PRO A 29 -14.96 30.38 -4.88
N MET A 30 -14.54 31.21 -3.91
CA MET A 30 -14.74 32.66 -3.95
C MET A 30 -13.42 33.43 -4.14
N ILE A 31 -12.68 33.64 -3.06
CA ILE A 31 -11.45 34.44 -3.05
C ILE A 31 -10.26 33.51 -3.13
N ASN A 32 -9.29 33.86 -3.96
CA ASN A 32 -8.04 33.11 -4.07
C ASN A 32 -6.88 34.08 -4.19
N ASP A 33 -6.03 34.10 -3.18
CA ASP A 33 -4.89 35.00 -3.12
C ASP A 33 -3.77 34.45 -4.02
N ARG A 34 -3.08 35.34 -4.73
CA ARG A 34 -1.93 34.92 -5.55
C ARG A 34 -0.68 35.07 -4.73
N GLY A 35 0.23 34.13 -4.87
CA GLY A 35 1.50 34.22 -4.18
C GLY A 35 2.53 33.25 -4.71
N SER A 36 3.57 33.08 -3.91
CA SER A 36 4.71 32.26 -4.28
C SER A 36 5.26 31.49 -3.08
N TRP A 37 5.88 30.35 -3.35
CA TRP A 37 6.73 29.66 -2.37
C TRP A 37 8.17 29.68 -2.83
N LEU A 38 9.07 30.14 -1.97
CA LEU A 38 10.50 29.86 -2.10
C LEU A 38 10.76 28.48 -1.51
N VAL A 39 11.31 27.58 -2.31
CA VAL A 39 11.60 26.20 -1.88
C VAL A 39 13.06 25.85 -2.10
N ALA A 40 13.56 24.91 -1.31
CA ALA A 40 14.91 24.36 -1.43
C ALA A 40 14.87 22.89 -1.90
N CYS A 41 15.67 22.56 -2.92
CA CYS A 41 15.77 21.17 -3.39
C CYS A 41 16.53 20.31 -2.38
N ARG A 42 15.90 19.26 -1.86
CA ARG A 42 16.54 18.32 -0.90
C ARG A 42 17.76 17.60 -1.49
N LYS A 43 17.83 17.40 -2.82
CA LYS A 43 18.93 16.69 -3.49
C LYS A 43 20.16 17.56 -3.74
N CYS A 44 19.99 18.82 -4.17
CA CYS A 44 21.10 19.66 -4.63
C CYS A 44 21.21 21.02 -3.92
N GLY A 45 20.29 21.33 -3.00
CA GLY A 45 20.24 22.58 -2.24
C GLY A 45 19.81 23.81 -3.04
N GLN A 46 19.50 23.68 -4.33
CA GLN A 46 19.09 24.81 -5.16
C GLN A 46 17.78 25.40 -4.65
N HIS A 47 17.75 26.73 -4.50
CA HIS A 47 16.53 27.48 -4.24
C HIS A 47 15.83 27.84 -5.56
N PHE A 48 14.51 27.73 -5.58
CA PHE A 48 13.66 28.07 -6.73
C PHE A 48 12.23 28.38 -6.25
N VAL A 49 11.41 28.97 -7.12
CA VAL A 49 10.14 29.59 -6.69
C VAL A 49 8.94 29.03 -7.44
N PHE A 50 7.95 28.52 -6.71
CA PHE A 50 6.63 28.19 -7.25
C PHE A 50 5.73 29.41 -7.25
N ASP A 51 5.01 29.66 -8.33
CA ASP A 51 3.84 30.55 -8.33
C ASP A 51 2.59 29.70 -8.15
N LEU A 52 1.75 30.09 -7.21
CA LEU A 52 0.54 29.35 -6.87
C LEU A 52 -0.52 30.27 -6.27
N ARG A 53 -1.71 29.71 -6.07
CA ARG A 53 -2.80 30.34 -5.31
C ARG A 53 -2.81 29.88 -3.87
N ASN A 54 -3.31 30.75 -2.98
CA ASN A 54 -3.51 30.48 -1.56
C ASN A 54 -2.24 29.88 -0.93
N PRO A 55 -1.11 30.62 -0.96
CA PRO A 55 0.18 30.10 -0.51
C PRO A 55 0.19 29.72 0.97
N ALA A 56 -0.70 30.29 1.79
CA ALA A 56 -0.80 29.94 3.21
C ALA A 56 -1.49 28.58 3.41
N GLU A 57 -2.53 28.30 2.62
CA GLU A 57 -3.40 27.12 2.76
C GLU A 57 -2.93 25.94 1.91
N SER A 58 -2.28 26.19 0.79
CA SER A 58 -1.65 25.15 -0.03
C SER A 58 -0.59 24.39 0.79
N TYR A 59 -0.34 23.13 0.44
CA TYR A 59 0.59 22.27 1.19
C TYR A 59 1.45 21.36 0.32
N SER A 60 2.48 20.77 0.92
CA SER A 60 3.36 19.79 0.29
C SER A 60 4.08 18.98 1.36
N ASP A 61 4.09 17.66 1.20
CA ASP A 61 4.89 16.74 2.04
C ASP A 61 6.32 16.54 1.49
N ASP A 62 6.53 16.81 0.20
CA ASP A 62 7.77 16.53 -0.52
C ASP A 62 8.70 17.76 -0.57
N CYS A 63 8.14 18.97 -0.59
CA CYS A 63 8.90 20.21 -0.71
C CYS A 63 9.48 20.66 0.63
N MET A 64 10.68 21.25 0.60
CA MET A 64 11.18 22.05 1.71
C MET A 64 10.81 23.50 1.45
N ILE A 65 9.69 23.95 2.03
CA ILE A 65 9.22 25.33 1.90
C ILE A 65 10.08 26.20 2.83
N VAL A 66 10.85 27.11 2.23
CA VAL A 66 11.70 28.05 2.96
C VAL A 66 10.88 29.25 3.40
N GLU A 67 10.08 29.81 2.49
CA GLU A 67 9.27 30.99 2.77
C GLU A 67 8.04 31.03 1.84
N ARG A 68 6.98 31.67 2.33
CA ARG A 68 5.71 31.85 1.63
C ARG A 68 5.44 33.35 1.44
N PHE A 69 5.05 33.72 0.23
CA PHE A 69 4.81 35.10 -0.18
C PHE A 69 3.38 35.24 -0.65
N ASP A 70 2.72 36.32 -0.23
CA ASP A 70 1.41 36.72 -0.68
C ASP A 70 1.55 38.01 -1.49
N ASN A 71 1.04 38.07 -2.71
CA ASN A 71 1.30 39.20 -3.59
C ASN A 71 0.66 40.51 -3.11
N ASP A 72 -0.38 40.45 -2.29
CA ASP A 72 -1.10 41.62 -1.77
C ASP A 72 -0.50 42.11 -0.43
N ILE A 73 0.22 41.24 0.29
CA ILE A 73 0.84 41.55 1.60
C ILE A 73 2.36 41.72 1.50
N ASN A 74 3.05 40.75 0.92
CA ASN A 74 4.51 40.69 0.79
C ASN A 74 4.89 39.91 -0.49
N PRO A 75 4.87 40.58 -1.66
CA PRO A 75 5.16 39.92 -2.93
C PRO A 75 6.62 39.45 -2.98
N TYR A 76 6.84 38.32 -3.64
CA TYR A 76 8.20 37.82 -3.85
C TYR A 76 9.01 38.78 -4.73
N ALA A 77 10.07 39.36 -4.16
CA ALA A 77 10.97 40.30 -4.85
C ALA A 77 12.38 39.72 -5.14
N GLY A 78 12.58 38.43 -4.88
CA GLY A 78 13.88 37.78 -5.09
C GLY A 78 14.13 37.38 -6.55
N ASN A 79 15.30 36.77 -6.80
CA ASN A 79 15.78 36.38 -8.12
C ASN A 79 15.96 34.86 -8.31
N ALA A 80 15.43 34.05 -7.39
CA ALA A 80 15.56 32.60 -7.51
C ALA A 80 14.81 32.11 -8.77
N PRO A 81 15.37 31.12 -9.49
CA PRO A 81 14.80 30.65 -10.75
C PRO A 81 13.43 30.03 -10.55
N ARG A 82 12.65 29.98 -11.65
CA ARG A 82 11.42 29.18 -11.72
C ARG A 82 11.75 27.71 -11.99
N PRO A 83 10.81 26.78 -11.76
CA PRO A 83 11.04 25.37 -12.04
C PRO A 83 11.34 25.14 -13.53
N GLY A 84 12.06 24.05 -13.84
CA GLY A 84 12.41 23.69 -15.21
C GLY A 84 11.18 23.23 -16.00
N ALA A 85 10.77 21.97 -15.79
CA ALA A 85 9.52 21.42 -16.30
C ALA A 85 8.49 21.31 -15.17
N SER A 86 7.20 21.53 -15.47
CA SER A 86 6.11 21.37 -14.53
C SER A 86 4.89 20.72 -15.18
N ALA A 87 4.12 19.96 -14.41
CA ALA A 87 2.87 19.35 -14.84
C ALA A 87 1.80 19.48 -13.75
N VAL A 88 0.54 19.63 -14.20
CA VAL A 88 -0.65 19.41 -13.36
C VAL A 88 -1.11 17.99 -13.62
N TYR A 89 -1.41 17.24 -12.57
CA TYR A 89 -1.83 15.85 -12.72
C TYR A 89 -3.03 15.53 -11.84
N GLN A 90 -3.87 14.64 -12.33
CA GLN A 90 -4.94 13.99 -11.58
C GLN A 90 -4.83 12.49 -11.87
N LEU A 91 -3.69 11.95 -11.46
CA LEU A 91 -3.28 10.59 -11.74
C LEU A 91 -2.66 10.01 -10.49
N ASP A 92 -3.23 8.91 -10.00
CA ASP A 92 -2.62 8.10 -8.96
C ASP A 92 -2.07 6.82 -9.61
N MET A 93 -0.78 6.84 -9.95
CA MET A 93 -0.09 5.66 -10.48
C MET A 93 0.29 4.66 -9.39
N ASN A 94 0.12 5.01 -8.12
CA ASN A 94 0.48 4.17 -6.99
C ASN A 94 -0.71 4.08 -6.01
N PRO A 95 -1.91 3.68 -6.49
CA PRO A 95 -3.08 3.64 -5.62
C PRO A 95 -2.81 2.68 -4.47
N ASP A 96 -2.99 3.16 -3.24
CA ASP A 96 -2.85 2.31 -2.05
C ASP A 96 -4.23 1.81 -1.63
N GLN A 97 -4.72 0.80 -2.35
CA GLN A 97 -6.05 0.22 -2.20
C GLN A 97 -5.98 -1.30 -1.98
N PRO A 98 -5.35 -1.76 -0.88
CA PRO A 98 -5.42 -3.17 -0.50
C PRO A 98 -6.87 -3.62 -0.32
N ARG A 99 -7.16 -4.86 -0.70
CA ARG A 99 -8.50 -5.46 -0.58
C ARG A 99 -8.38 -6.88 -0.06
N PHE A 100 -9.39 -7.33 0.67
CA PHE A 100 -9.56 -8.73 1.04
C PHE A 100 -10.81 -9.26 0.36
N ASP A 101 -10.65 -10.18 -0.59
CA ASP A 101 -11.78 -10.77 -1.31
C ASP A 101 -12.33 -11.97 -0.52
N LEU A 102 -13.49 -11.78 0.10
CA LEU A 102 -14.16 -12.80 0.91
C LEU A 102 -14.73 -13.96 0.07
N ASP A 103 -15.14 -13.67 -1.18
CA ASP A 103 -15.77 -14.65 -2.07
C ASP A 103 -14.73 -15.52 -2.80
N ALA A 104 -13.46 -15.11 -2.74
CA ALA A 104 -12.33 -15.83 -3.31
C ALA A 104 -11.88 -17.05 -2.46
N PHE A 105 -10.99 -17.86 -3.03
CA PHE A 105 -10.42 -19.06 -2.39
C PHE A 105 -9.98 -18.81 -0.92
N PRO A 106 -10.55 -19.51 0.07
CA PRO A 106 -10.26 -19.25 1.48
C PRO A 106 -8.93 -19.86 1.92
N ILE A 107 -8.09 -19.04 2.56
CA ILE A 107 -6.78 -19.45 3.09
C ILE A 107 -6.82 -19.70 4.60
N PHE A 108 -7.74 -19.05 5.32
CA PHE A 108 -7.91 -19.24 6.75
C PHE A 108 -8.95 -20.33 7.02
N LYS A 109 -8.49 -21.59 7.06
CA LYS A 109 -9.32 -22.76 7.38
C LYS A 109 -8.99 -23.32 8.75
N CYS A 110 -10.00 -23.70 9.51
CA CYS A 110 -9.82 -24.36 10.80
C CYS A 110 -9.05 -25.67 10.60
N ALA A 111 -7.93 -25.85 11.30
CA ALA A 111 -7.13 -27.08 11.19
C ALA A 111 -7.87 -28.35 11.64
N LYS A 112 -8.92 -28.22 12.46
CA LYS A 112 -9.73 -29.34 12.95
C LYS A 112 -10.93 -29.68 12.07
N SER A 113 -11.75 -28.69 11.71
CA SER A 113 -12.99 -28.92 10.95
C SER A 113 -12.82 -28.75 9.44
N GLY A 114 -11.75 -28.09 8.98
CA GLY A 114 -11.53 -27.72 7.58
C GLY A 114 -12.44 -26.60 7.07
N GLU A 115 -13.34 -26.07 7.91
CA GLU A 115 -14.23 -24.97 7.57
C GLU A 115 -13.46 -23.67 7.36
N SER A 116 -13.92 -22.84 6.41
CA SER A 116 -13.41 -21.48 6.26
C SER A 116 -13.82 -20.64 7.46
N LEU A 117 -12.86 -20.00 8.11
CA LEU A 117 -13.09 -19.08 9.22
C LEU A 117 -13.28 -17.63 8.75
N GLU A 118 -13.04 -17.33 7.47
CA GLU A 118 -13.09 -15.96 6.93
C GLU A 118 -14.50 -15.36 7.03
N ALA A 119 -15.51 -16.06 6.51
CA ALA A 119 -16.90 -15.60 6.57
C ALA A 119 -17.42 -15.49 8.01
N ALA A 120 -17.01 -16.43 8.89
CA ALA A 120 -17.35 -16.38 10.30
C ALA A 120 -16.73 -15.15 10.99
N ALA A 121 -15.49 -14.79 10.63
CA ALA A 121 -14.80 -13.61 11.13
C ALA A 121 -15.50 -12.30 10.69
N PHE A 122 -15.83 -12.18 9.39
CA PHE A 122 -16.55 -11.01 8.87
C PHE A 122 -17.95 -10.85 9.49
N LEU A 123 -18.67 -11.96 9.70
CA LEU A 123 -19.94 -11.95 10.40
C LEU A 123 -19.79 -11.52 11.87
N ALA A 124 -18.74 -11.98 12.55
CA ALA A 124 -18.49 -11.66 13.96
C ALA A 124 -18.17 -10.17 14.16
N ILE A 125 -17.32 -9.58 13.30
CA ILE A 125 -17.00 -8.15 13.38
C ILE A 125 -18.21 -7.30 12.98
N GLY A 126 -18.97 -7.71 11.96
CA GLY A 126 -20.19 -7.01 11.52
C GLY A 126 -21.24 -6.88 12.62
N LYS A 127 -21.46 -7.93 13.41
CA LYS A 127 -22.36 -7.91 14.58
C LYS A 127 -21.94 -6.91 15.66
N SER A 128 -20.64 -6.62 15.75
CA SER A 128 -20.06 -5.72 16.76
C SER A 128 -19.73 -4.34 16.21
N TRP A 129 -20.02 -4.08 14.93
CA TRP A 129 -19.43 -2.97 14.19
C TRP A 129 -19.70 -1.60 14.79
N LEU A 130 -20.94 -1.34 15.24
CA LEU A 130 -21.28 -0.07 15.88
C LEU A 130 -20.44 0.21 17.13
N ARG A 131 -20.13 -0.82 17.92
CA ARG A 131 -19.33 -0.69 19.16
C ARG A 131 -17.84 -0.53 18.84
N VAL A 132 -17.36 -1.24 17.82
CA VAL A 132 -16.01 -1.08 17.28
C VAL A 132 -15.81 0.34 16.75
N ALA A 133 -16.81 0.86 16.03
CA ALA A 133 -16.77 2.19 15.47
C ALA A 133 -16.74 3.29 16.53
N ASP A 134 -17.56 3.15 17.57
CA ASP A 134 -17.55 4.05 18.73
C ASP A 134 -16.18 4.04 19.46
N ALA A 135 -15.61 2.85 19.71
CA ALA A 135 -14.30 2.74 20.33
C ALA A 135 -13.20 3.43 19.50
N ARG A 136 -13.22 3.28 18.17
CA ARG A 136 -12.29 4.01 17.28
C ARG A 136 -12.52 5.52 17.35
N ALA A 137 -13.77 5.98 17.28
CA ALA A 137 -14.08 7.41 17.31
C ALA A 137 -13.56 8.06 18.60
N GLN A 138 -13.73 7.39 19.74
CA GLN A 138 -13.17 7.81 21.02
C GLN A 138 -11.64 7.87 20.99
N ALA A 139 -10.97 6.87 20.40
CA ALA A 139 -9.53 6.86 20.23
C ALA A 139 -9.05 8.04 19.37
N THR A 140 -9.63 8.21 18.18
CA THR A 140 -9.30 9.31 17.26
C THR A 140 -9.47 10.68 17.93
N ASN A 141 -10.57 10.89 18.66
CA ASN A 141 -10.79 12.14 19.40
C ASN A 141 -9.70 12.38 20.45
N GLN A 142 -9.29 11.35 21.18
CA GLN A 142 -8.18 11.47 22.14
C GLN A 142 -6.84 11.72 21.45
N MET A 143 -6.60 11.12 20.28
CA MET A 143 -5.40 11.36 19.48
C MET A 143 -5.33 12.79 18.94
N LEU A 144 -6.44 13.33 18.44
CA LEU A 144 -6.52 14.72 17.97
C LEU A 144 -6.41 15.73 19.12
N ALA A 145 -6.98 15.42 20.29
CA ALA A 145 -6.93 16.32 21.46
C ALA A 145 -5.54 16.38 22.12
N ARG A 146 -4.69 15.36 21.93
CA ARG A 146 -3.39 15.25 22.61
C ARG A 146 -2.24 15.38 21.62
N SER A 147 -1.53 16.50 21.67
CA SER A 147 -0.38 16.81 20.81
C SER A 147 0.88 15.93 21.00
N ARG A 148 0.83 14.87 21.81
CA ARG A 148 2.00 14.05 22.20
C ARG A 148 1.80 12.54 22.11
N LEU A 149 0.77 12.06 21.41
CA LEU A 149 0.67 10.63 21.16
C LEU A 149 1.61 10.20 20.03
N PRO A 150 2.18 8.98 20.11
CA PRO A 150 3.06 8.48 19.06
C PRO A 150 2.30 8.31 17.74
N PRO A 151 3.00 8.38 16.60
CA PRO A 151 2.40 8.11 15.31
C PRO A 151 1.98 6.64 15.22
N VAL A 152 0.82 6.40 14.61
CA VAL A 152 0.19 5.08 14.46
C VAL A 152 -0.08 4.82 12.98
N GLU A 153 0.32 3.64 12.49
CA GLU A 153 0.15 3.27 11.07
C GLU A 153 -1.23 2.67 10.80
N HIS A 154 -1.69 1.80 11.70
CA HIS A 154 -2.88 1.00 11.52
C HIS A 154 -3.75 1.01 12.78
N VAL A 155 -5.06 0.91 12.56
CA VAL A 155 -6.00 0.41 13.56
C VAL A 155 -6.16 -1.09 13.36
N VAL A 156 -6.07 -1.85 14.44
CA VAL A 156 -6.13 -3.32 14.48
C VAL A 156 -7.31 -3.72 15.35
N PHE A 157 -8.10 -4.68 14.88
CA PHE A 157 -9.29 -5.18 15.57
C PHE A 157 -9.13 -6.65 15.88
N PHE A 158 -9.35 -7.02 17.13
CA PHE A 158 -9.40 -8.42 17.55
C PHE A 158 -10.83 -8.86 17.81
N VAL A 159 -11.19 -9.97 17.16
CA VAL A 159 -12.57 -10.47 17.14
C VAL A 159 -12.57 -11.97 17.38
N GLU A 160 -13.35 -12.41 18.36
CA GLU A 160 -13.57 -13.84 18.59
C GLU A 160 -14.44 -14.42 17.46
N VAL A 161 -14.00 -15.56 16.92
CA VAL A 161 -14.60 -16.22 15.77
C VAL A 161 -15.20 -17.55 16.21
N PRO A 162 -16.52 -17.75 16.07
CA PRO A 162 -17.13 -19.04 16.36
C PRO A 162 -16.78 -20.06 15.27
N CYS A 163 -16.50 -21.30 15.67
CA CYS A 163 -16.28 -22.42 14.76
C CYS A 163 -17.03 -23.67 15.25
N SER A 164 -17.47 -24.53 14.32
CA SER A 164 -18.13 -25.80 14.66
C SER A 164 -17.25 -26.77 15.44
N CYS A 165 -15.92 -26.61 15.37
CA CYS A 165 -14.98 -27.46 16.12
C CYS A 165 -14.99 -27.21 17.64
N GLY A 166 -15.61 -26.11 18.10
CA GLY A 166 -15.71 -25.75 19.51
C GLY A 166 -14.47 -25.09 20.12
N GLU A 167 -13.34 -25.01 19.40
CA GLU A 167 -12.16 -24.28 19.84
C GLU A 167 -12.34 -22.77 19.69
N PRO A 168 -11.74 -21.95 20.59
CA PRO A 168 -11.73 -20.51 20.44
C PRO A 168 -10.79 -20.11 19.29
N HIS A 169 -11.34 -19.40 18.30
CA HIS A 169 -10.58 -18.77 17.24
C HIS A 169 -10.64 -17.25 17.38
N ARG A 170 -9.62 -16.56 16.92
CA ARG A 170 -9.51 -15.12 16.99
C ARG A 170 -9.02 -14.57 15.66
N ALA A 171 -9.77 -13.64 15.09
CA ALA A 171 -9.42 -12.93 13.87
C ALA A 171 -8.73 -11.61 14.16
N ILE A 172 -7.78 -11.27 13.30
CA ILE A 172 -7.05 -9.99 13.27
C ILE A 172 -7.48 -9.24 12.02
N PHE A 173 -8.32 -8.23 12.19
CA PHE A 173 -8.64 -7.27 11.14
C PHE A 173 -7.79 -6.02 11.30
N TYR A 174 -7.58 -5.27 10.21
CA TYR A 174 -6.95 -3.97 10.30
C TYR A 174 -7.34 -3.04 9.15
N HIS A 175 -7.04 -1.75 9.35
CA HIS A 175 -7.14 -0.73 8.32
C HIS A 175 -6.09 0.38 8.58
N PRO A 176 -5.56 1.06 7.54
CA PRO A 176 -4.73 2.25 7.74
C PRO A 176 -5.42 3.30 8.61
N LEU A 177 -4.71 3.86 9.59
CA LEU A 177 -5.26 4.93 10.41
C LEU A 177 -5.11 6.27 9.68
N ARG A 178 -6.22 6.96 9.45
CA ARG A 178 -6.26 8.34 8.96
C ARG A 178 -6.81 9.26 10.04
N LEU A 179 -6.12 10.38 10.27
CA LEU A 179 -6.49 11.45 11.21
C LEU A 179 -6.91 12.71 10.45
N ASP A 180 -7.61 12.53 9.33
CA ASP A 180 -8.09 13.57 8.41
C ASP A 180 -9.60 13.85 8.58
N GLY A 181 -10.23 13.23 9.57
CA GLY A 181 -11.67 13.30 9.79
C GLY A 181 -12.48 12.35 8.92
N SER A 182 -11.84 11.43 8.17
CA SER A 182 -12.57 10.42 7.41
C SER A 182 -13.33 9.45 8.31
N ASP A 183 -14.52 9.07 7.86
CA ASP A 183 -15.30 8.01 8.49
C ASP A 183 -14.53 6.68 8.52
N LEU A 184 -15.03 5.74 9.33
CA LEU A 184 -14.57 4.36 9.24
C LEU A 184 -14.94 3.79 7.87
N PRO A 185 -14.04 3.04 7.22
CA PRO A 185 -14.44 2.22 6.08
C PRO A 185 -15.58 1.28 6.47
N PRO A 186 -16.47 0.91 5.54
CA PRO A 186 -17.42 -0.18 5.76
C PRO A 186 -16.70 -1.49 6.11
N VAL A 187 -17.41 -2.43 6.73
CA VAL A 187 -16.82 -3.70 7.23
C VAL A 187 -16.14 -4.48 6.10
N GLU A 188 -16.71 -4.42 4.91
CA GLU A 188 -16.27 -5.09 3.68
C GLU A 188 -14.93 -4.55 3.17
N GLU A 189 -14.54 -3.35 3.58
CA GLU A 189 -13.25 -2.73 3.25
C GLU A 189 -12.15 -3.02 4.28
N LEU A 190 -12.45 -3.75 5.36
CA LEU A 190 -11.44 -4.19 6.32
C LEU A 190 -10.57 -5.31 5.74
N LEU A 191 -9.31 -5.29 6.13
CA LEU A 191 -8.35 -6.33 5.74
C LEU A 191 -8.26 -7.37 6.85
N LEU A 192 -8.51 -8.64 6.51
CA LEU A 192 -8.28 -9.77 7.40
C LEU A 192 -6.83 -10.23 7.26
N ALA A 193 -6.03 -10.07 8.31
CA ALA A 193 -4.62 -10.42 8.31
C ALA A 193 -4.36 -11.83 8.83
N ASP A 194 -5.14 -12.30 9.81
CA ASP A 194 -4.98 -13.62 10.40
C ASP A 194 -6.26 -14.15 11.04
N VAL A 195 -6.34 -15.47 11.17
CA VAL A 195 -7.24 -16.14 12.10
C VAL A 195 -6.47 -17.23 12.84
N SER A 196 -6.48 -17.19 14.17
CA SER A 196 -5.80 -18.19 15.00
C SER A 196 -6.35 -19.60 14.77
N GLY A 197 -5.52 -20.63 15.00
CA GLY A 197 -5.93 -22.03 14.79
C GLY A 197 -6.06 -22.45 13.32
N THR A 198 -5.47 -21.66 12.41
CA THR A 198 -5.30 -22.00 10.99
C THR A 198 -3.86 -22.42 10.72
N ASP A 199 -3.67 -23.30 9.73
CA ASP A 199 -2.34 -23.62 9.19
C ASP A 199 -2.33 -23.27 7.69
N LEU A 200 -1.63 -22.19 7.36
CA LEU A 200 -1.54 -21.74 5.96
C LEU A 200 -0.78 -22.74 5.09
N ALA A 201 0.18 -23.50 5.64
CA ALA A 201 0.95 -24.47 4.86
C ALA A 201 0.05 -25.64 4.42
N ASP A 202 -0.87 -26.09 5.28
CA ASP A 202 -1.85 -27.13 4.98
C ASP A 202 -2.81 -26.74 3.84
N VAL A 203 -3.13 -25.44 3.71
CA VAL A 203 -4.05 -24.95 2.68
C VAL A 203 -3.32 -24.57 1.38
N LEU A 204 -2.12 -24.03 1.49
CA LEU A 204 -1.40 -23.42 0.37
C LEU A 204 -0.31 -24.30 -0.26
N THR A 205 0.00 -25.45 0.35
CA THR A 205 0.94 -26.42 -0.22
C THR A 205 0.19 -27.54 -0.93
N GLY A 206 0.50 -27.74 -2.21
CA GLY A 206 -0.10 -28.78 -3.03
C GLY A 206 -0.44 -28.30 -4.44
N ILE A 207 -1.47 -28.90 -5.03
CA ILE A 207 -1.93 -28.62 -6.38
C ILE A 207 -3.15 -27.71 -6.32
N LEU A 208 -3.00 -26.46 -6.77
CA LEU A 208 -4.04 -25.43 -6.76
C LEU A 208 -4.26 -24.90 -8.18
N SER A 209 -5.45 -24.42 -8.51
CA SER A 209 -5.65 -23.72 -9.79
C SER A 209 -4.86 -22.41 -9.79
N LYS A 210 -4.44 -21.90 -10.96
CA LYS A 210 -3.81 -20.58 -11.05
C LYS A 210 -4.68 -19.50 -10.39
N THR A 211 -5.99 -19.58 -10.59
CA THR A 211 -6.95 -18.66 -9.97
C THR A 211 -6.88 -18.71 -8.44
N ASP A 212 -6.90 -19.90 -7.83
CA ASP A 212 -6.78 -20.06 -6.38
C ASP A 212 -5.44 -19.53 -5.84
N VAL A 213 -4.35 -19.74 -6.57
CA VAL A 213 -3.04 -19.21 -6.18
C VAL A 213 -3.03 -17.68 -6.20
N MET A 214 -3.70 -17.05 -7.16
CA MET A 214 -3.83 -15.59 -7.21
C MET A 214 -4.72 -15.04 -6.11
N HIS A 215 -5.83 -15.72 -5.80
CA HIS A 215 -6.68 -15.41 -4.66
C HIS A 215 -5.91 -15.49 -3.35
N ALA A 216 -5.16 -16.58 -3.15
CA ALA A 216 -4.30 -16.76 -1.99
C ALA A 216 -3.22 -15.68 -1.91
N LEU A 217 -2.57 -15.33 -3.03
CA LEU A 217 -1.56 -14.28 -3.07
C LEU A 217 -2.15 -12.92 -2.66
N GLY A 218 -3.36 -12.55 -3.11
CA GLY A 218 -4.03 -11.33 -2.68
C GLY A 218 -4.24 -11.27 -1.16
N LYS A 219 -4.74 -12.36 -0.57
CA LYS A 219 -4.94 -12.48 0.88
C LYS A 219 -3.61 -12.48 1.66
N LEU A 220 -2.56 -13.11 1.12
CA LEU A 220 -1.22 -13.05 1.67
C LEU A 220 -0.62 -11.64 1.60
N ILE A 221 -0.84 -10.88 0.51
CA ILE A 221 -0.40 -9.48 0.43
C ILE A 221 -1.08 -8.66 1.54
N ALA A 222 -2.39 -8.82 1.73
CA ALA A 222 -3.11 -8.16 2.82
C ALA A 222 -2.52 -8.53 4.20
N ARG A 223 -2.18 -9.81 4.42
CA ARG A 223 -1.49 -10.26 5.64
C ARG A 223 -0.09 -9.65 5.80
N TRP A 224 0.74 -9.70 4.75
CA TRP A 224 2.14 -9.28 4.78
C TRP A 224 2.29 -7.78 5.04
N ARG A 225 1.36 -6.96 4.52
CA ARG A 225 1.33 -5.53 4.81
C ARG A 225 1.26 -5.24 6.32
N LEU A 226 0.53 -6.08 7.06
CA LEU A 226 0.42 -5.97 8.51
C LEU A 226 1.60 -6.59 9.28
N PHE A 227 2.20 -7.69 8.83
CA PHE A 227 3.18 -8.42 9.64
C PHE A 227 4.65 -8.34 9.18
N ASN A 228 4.92 -8.00 7.92
CA ASN A 228 6.25 -8.11 7.32
C ASN A 228 6.78 -6.75 6.87
N ASP A 229 8.03 -6.41 7.19
CA ASP A 229 8.63 -5.11 6.88
C ASP A 229 8.63 -4.77 5.38
N GLN A 230 8.82 -5.78 4.52
CA GLN A 230 8.84 -5.63 3.07
C GLN A 230 8.07 -6.77 2.38
N ILE A 231 7.75 -6.57 1.10
CA ILE A 231 7.15 -7.60 0.25
C ILE A 231 8.02 -7.74 -1.02
N LEU A 232 8.37 -8.96 -1.39
CA LEU A 232 9.02 -9.27 -2.66
C LEU A 232 8.08 -10.13 -3.52
N LEU A 233 7.77 -9.65 -4.72
CA LEU A 233 7.12 -10.45 -5.75
C LEU A 233 8.11 -10.66 -6.88
N ALA A 234 8.54 -11.90 -7.12
CA ALA A 234 9.40 -12.25 -8.25
C ALA A 234 8.67 -13.22 -9.17
N THR A 235 8.35 -12.76 -10.38
CA THR A 235 7.61 -13.53 -11.39
C THR A 235 8.04 -13.13 -12.80
N PRO A 236 8.32 -14.08 -13.72
CA PRO A 236 8.71 -13.75 -15.07
C PRO A 236 7.58 -13.13 -15.88
N PHE A 237 6.31 -13.39 -15.52
CA PHE A 237 5.14 -12.93 -16.26
C PHE A 237 4.07 -12.34 -15.33
N VAL A 238 3.43 -11.28 -15.81
CA VAL A 238 2.24 -10.65 -15.22
C VAL A 238 1.22 -10.54 -16.34
N ALA A 239 0.06 -11.17 -16.15
CA ALA A 239 -0.98 -11.43 -17.14
C ALA A 239 -0.61 -12.42 -18.28
N HIS A 240 -1.65 -13.01 -18.89
CA HIS A 240 -1.49 -13.99 -19.96
C HIS A 240 -1.24 -13.29 -21.31
N GLN A 241 -0.40 -13.88 -22.18
CA GLN A 241 -0.14 -13.35 -23.53
C GLN A 241 -1.39 -13.28 -24.44
N TRP A 242 -2.44 -14.06 -24.13
CA TRP A 242 -3.68 -14.11 -24.92
C TRP A 242 -4.67 -13.01 -24.53
N LYS A 243 -4.40 -12.29 -23.44
CA LYS A 243 -5.21 -11.16 -22.99
C LYS A 243 -4.94 -9.94 -23.87
N THR A 244 -5.98 -9.16 -24.12
CA THR A 244 -5.86 -7.86 -24.76
C THR A 244 -4.96 -6.94 -23.93
N LYS A 245 -4.41 -5.86 -24.53
CA LYS A 245 -3.58 -4.90 -23.79
C LYS A 245 -4.34 -4.23 -22.63
N ALA A 246 -5.62 -3.91 -22.84
CA ALA A 246 -6.49 -3.36 -21.80
C ALA A 246 -6.69 -4.33 -20.62
N GLU A 247 -6.96 -5.61 -20.89
CA GLU A 247 -7.07 -6.63 -19.82
C GLU A 247 -5.74 -6.84 -19.09
N ARG A 248 -4.61 -6.83 -19.81
CA ARG A 248 -3.28 -6.91 -19.18
C ARG A 248 -3.04 -5.71 -18.27
N LEU A 249 -3.35 -4.51 -18.72
CA LEU A 249 -3.22 -3.29 -17.92
C LEU A 249 -4.10 -3.35 -16.66
N ALA A 250 -5.35 -3.80 -16.78
CA ALA A 250 -6.23 -3.97 -15.62
C ALA A 250 -5.70 -4.98 -14.58
N ILE A 251 -5.05 -6.06 -15.02
CA ILE A 251 -4.39 -7.02 -14.11
C ILE A 251 -3.21 -6.35 -13.40
N TRP A 252 -2.41 -5.58 -14.14
CA TRP A 252 -1.32 -4.79 -13.56
C TRP A 252 -1.83 -3.80 -12.53
N GLU A 253 -2.84 -3.00 -12.87
CA GLU A 253 -3.43 -2.01 -11.97
C GLU A 253 -4.02 -2.66 -10.72
N THR A 254 -4.73 -3.79 -10.86
CA THR A 254 -5.30 -4.54 -9.75
C THR A 254 -4.23 -5.09 -8.81
N LEU A 255 -3.13 -5.61 -9.35
CA LEU A 255 -1.99 -6.06 -8.55
C LEU A 255 -1.35 -4.87 -7.84
N LEU A 256 -0.95 -3.85 -8.59
CA LEU A 256 -0.21 -2.70 -8.09
C LEU A 256 -1.00 -1.93 -7.03
N ALA A 257 -2.33 -1.87 -7.17
CA ALA A 257 -3.21 -1.23 -6.19
C ALA A 257 -3.19 -1.89 -4.80
N GLN A 258 -2.89 -3.18 -4.72
CA GLN A 258 -2.83 -3.90 -3.44
C GLN A 258 -1.47 -3.77 -2.76
N LEU A 259 -0.43 -3.39 -3.49
CA LEU A 259 0.95 -3.38 -3.02
C LEU A 259 1.30 -2.04 -2.39
N ASP A 260 2.06 -2.08 -1.30
CA ASP A 260 2.58 -0.85 -0.70
C ASP A 260 3.76 -0.36 -1.55
N PRO A 261 3.68 0.81 -2.21
CA PRO A 261 4.72 1.29 -3.10
C PRO A 261 6.02 1.69 -2.40
N THR A 262 6.02 1.73 -1.06
CA THR A 262 7.19 2.05 -0.24
C THR A 262 7.84 0.82 0.38
N ARG A 263 7.16 -0.33 0.37
CA ARG A 263 7.62 -1.59 1.01
C ARG A 263 7.69 -2.77 0.04
N THR A 264 7.16 -2.64 -1.17
CA THR A 264 7.09 -3.71 -2.15
C THR A 264 8.14 -3.60 -3.24
N ILE A 265 8.76 -4.72 -3.58
CA ILE A 265 9.65 -4.88 -4.72
C ILE A 265 9.00 -5.88 -5.68
N LEU A 266 8.76 -5.45 -6.92
CA LEU A 266 8.29 -6.33 -7.98
C LEU A 266 9.43 -6.57 -8.98
N MET A 267 9.87 -7.82 -9.06
CA MET A 267 10.86 -8.29 -10.01
C MET A 267 10.17 -9.06 -11.14
N THR A 268 10.32 -8.56 -12.36
CA THR A 268 9.83 -9.24 -13.56
C THR A 268 10.81 -9.12 -14.74
N ARG A 269 10.49 -9.79 -15.85
CA ARG A 269 11.30 -9.74 -17.07
C ARG A 269 11.21 -8.38 -17.74
N GLY A 270 12.32 -7.97 -18.38
CA GLY A 270 12.35 -6.75 -19.16
C GLY A 270 11.29 -6.71 -20.28
N ALA A 271 10.99 -7.85 -20.91
CA ALA A 271 9.94 -7.96 -21.92
C ALA A 271 8.55 -7.71 -21.33
N THR A 272 8.23 -8.35 -20.20
CA THR A 272 6.95 -8.16 -19.48
C THR A 272 6.78 -6.72 -18.99
N LEU A 273 7.86 -6.10 -18.52
CA LEU A 273 7.87 -4.67 -18.19
C LEU A 273 7.66 -3.78 -19.42
N LYS A 274 8.26 -4.12 -20.55
CA LYS A 274 8.06 -3.40 -21.80
C LYS A 274 6.60 -3.48 -22.25
N GLU A 275 5.98 -4.65 -22.16
CA GLU A 275 4.56 -4.82 -22.48
C GLU A 275 3.66 -3.94 -21.61
N TYR A 276 3.96 -3.81 -20.31
CA TYR A 276 3.26 -2.88 -19.43
C TYR A 276 3.41 -1.42 -19.88
N ARG A 277 4.64 -1.00 -20.22
CA ARG A 277 4.92 0.36 -20.71
C ARG A 277 4.21 0.65 -22.04
N ASP A 278 4.19 -0.32 -22.94
CA ASP A 278 3.51 -0.20 -24.23
C ASP A 278 1.98 -0.11 -24.04
N ALA A 279 1.43 -0.84 -23.06
CA ALA A 279 0.00 -0.77 -22.71
C ALA A 279 -0.37 0.58 -22.08
N LEU A 280 0.47 1.12 -21.19
CA LEU A 280 0.30 2.46 -20.61
C LEU A 280 0.34 3.55 -21.69
N LEU A 281 1.28 3.46 -22.64
CA LEU A 281 1.40 4.45 -23.70
C LEU A 281 0.14 4.49 -24.58
N GLU A 282 -0.44 3.33 -24.90
CA GLU A 282 -1.69 3.24 -25.65
C GLU A 282 -2.91 3.76 -24.87
N SER A 283 -2.90 3.67 -23.53
CA SER A 283 -3.91 4.33 -22.70
C SER A 283 -3.68 5.83 -22.52
N GLY A 284 -2.69 6.42 -23.21
CA GLY A 284 -2.36 7.84 -23.16
C GLY A 284 -1.40 8.24 -22.04
N LEU A 285 -0.80 7.27 -21.35
CA LEU A 285 0.12 7.48 -20.23
C LEU A 285 1.56 7.09 -20.62
N ASP A 286 2.33 8.04 -21.14
CA ASP A 286 3.74 7.79 -21.47
C ASP A 286 4.59 7.61 -20.19
N HIS A 287 5.06 6.38 -19.94
CA HIS A 287 5.92 6.05 -18.81
C HIS A 287 7.21 6.90 -18.77
N VAL A 288 7.81 7.25 -19.91
CA VAL A 288 9.03 8.07 -19.93
C VAL A 288 8.73 9.47 -19.42
N MET A 289 7.61 10.04 -19.86
CA MET A 289 7.11 11.32 -19.36
C MET A 289 6.76 11.25 -17.87
N LEU A 290 6.06 10.20 -17.43
CA LEU A 290 5.72 10.00 -16.01
C LEU A 290 6.98 9.93 -15.15
N SER A 291 7.98 9.15 -15.56
CA SER A 291 9.23 8.99 -14.81
C SER A 291 10.04 10.28 -14.70
N ARG A 292 10.04 11.13 -15.73
CA ARG A 292 10.67 12.45 -15.68
C ARG A 292 10.10 13.36 -14.57
N PHE A 293 8.82 13.17 -14.24
CA PHE A 293 8.14 13.88 -13.17
C PHE A 293 8.05 13.07 -11.87
N GLY A 294 8.68 11.89 -11.80
CA GLY A 294 8.54 10.99 -10.66
C GLY A 294 7.11 10.52 -10.43
N LEU A 295 6.26 10.52 -11.46
CA LEU A 295 4.84 10.14 -11.42
C LEU A 295 4.61 8.68 -11.85
N GLU A 296 5.66 7.94 -12.18
CA GLU A 296 5.57 6.52 -12.49
C GLU A 296 5.14 5.68 -11.28
N ASN A 297 4.74 4.43 -11.54
CA ASN A 297 4.57 3.47 -10.47
C ASN A 297 5.94 3.10 -9.87
N ARG A 298 6.13 3.38 -8.58
CA ARG A 298 7.40 3.21 -7.85
C ARG A 298 7.80 1.74 -7.73
N ILE A 299 6.83 0.84 -7.58
CA ILE A 299 7.05 -0.61 -7.49
C ILE A 299 7.69 -1.14 -8.78
N VAL A 300 7.31 -0.54 -9.91
CA VAL A 300 7.79 -0.92 -11.25
C VAL A 300 9.09 -0.18 -11.65
N GLY A 301 9.34 1.01 -11.07
CA GLY A 301 10.49 1.85 -11.37
C GLY A 301 11.84 1.31 -10.88
N ASP A 302 11.87 0.64 -9.71
CA ASP A 302 13.12 0.31 -8.99
C ASP A 302 13.63 -1.13 -9.17
N GLY A 303 12.96 -1.95 -9.99
CA GLY A 303 13.28 -3.38 -10.11
C GLY A 303 14.67 -3.67 -10.73
N LYS A 304 15.58 -4.26 -9.95
CA LYS A 304 16.77 -4.95 -10.48
C LYS A 304 16.31 -6.07 -11.43
N ARG A 305 16.88 -6.08 -12.64
CA ARG A 305 16.46 -6.96 -13.74
C ARG A 305 17.39 -8.17 -13.80
N LYS A 306 16.84 -9.36 -13.67
CA LYS A 306 17.53 -10.60 -14.03
C LYS A 306 16.78 -11.27 -15.17
N GLN A 307 17.29 -11.12 -16.40
CA GLN A 307 16.58 -11.57 -17.61
C GLN A 307 16.45 -13.10 -17.70
N ASP A 308 17.35 -13.83 -17.05
CA ASP A 308 17.43 -15.29 -16.99
C ASP A 308 16.56 -15.92 -15.89
N SER A 309 15.94 -15.12 -15.01
CA SER A 309 15.09 -15.67 -13.95
C SER A 309 13.74 -16.14 -14.50
N HIS A 310 13.36 -17.37 -14.13
CA HIS A 310 12.03 -17.96 -14.28
C HIS A 310 11.36 -18.22 -12.91
N ALA A 311 11.95 -17.65 -11.84
CA ALA A 311 11.48 -17.84 -10.48
C ALA A 311 10.08 -17.25 -10.31
N LYS A 312 9.23 -17.98 -9.58
CA LYS A 312 7.88 -17.58 -9.20
C LYS A 312 7.80 -17.73 -7.69
N VAL A 313 8.19 -16.66 -7.02
CA VAL A 313 8.31 -16.62 -5.58
C VAL A 313 7.78 -15.29 -5.07
N TYR A 314 6.96 -15.37 -4.04
CA TYR A 314 6.28 -14.25 -3.42
C TYR A 314 6.55 -14.35 -1.92
N ILE A 315 7.08 -13.28 -1.32
CA ILE A 315 7.64 -13.31 0.02
C ILE A 315 7.18 -12.10 0.84
N GLY A 316 6.56 -12.37 1.98
CA GLY A 316 6.49 -11.43 3.10
C GLY A 316 7.80 -11.47 3.86
N LEU A 317 8.55 -10.37 3.87
CA LEU A 317 9.90 -10.27 4.43
C LEU A 317 9.89 -9.62 5.82
N GLY A 318 10.25 -10.37 6.85
CA GLY A 318 10.48 -9.88 8.22
C GLY A 318 11.50 -10.76 8.95
N GLU A 319 11.51 -10.78 10.28
CA GLU A 319 12.34 -11.73 11.06
C GLU A 319 12.02 -13.19 10.69
N THR A 320 10.73 -13.51 10.72
CA THR A 320 10.14 -14.68 10.06
C THR A 320 9.57 -14.21 8.73
N CYS A 321 9.96 -14.88 7.67
CA CYS A 321 9.50 -14.63 6.31
C CYS A 321 8.47 -15.69 5.92
N GLU A 322 7.40 -15.27 5.27
CA GLU A 322 6.41 -16.18 4.67
C GLU A 322 6.68 -16.27 3.17
N VAL A 323 6.92 -17.48 2.68
CA VAL A 323 7.34 -17.73 1.28
C VAL A 323 6.30 -18.58 0.59
N LEU A 324 5.64 -18.01 -0.42
CA LEU A 324 4.83 -18.73 -1.40
C LEU A 324 5.67 -18.92 -2.67
N SER A 325 5.88 -20.16 -3.09
CA SER A 325 6.67 -20.46 -4.30
C SER A 325 6.09 -21.63 -5.08
N GLY A 326 6.36 -21.68 -6.39
CA GLY A 326 5.84 -22.78 -7.21
C GLY A 326 5.96 -22.52 -8.70
N SER A 327 5.01 -23.08 -9.46
CA SER A 327 4.95 -22.94 -10.92
C SER A 327 4.02 -21.83 -11.42
N ALA A 328 3.21 -21.22 -10.53
CA ALA A 328 2.22 -20.18 -10.85
C ALA A 328 2.82 -18.79 -11.05
N ASN A 329 2.61 -18.21 -12.24
CA ASN A 329 2.88 -16.79 -12.51
C ASN A 329 1.71 -15.92 -12.00
N VAL A 330 1.86 -14.59 -12.08
CA VAL A 330 0.75 -13.66 -11.80
C VAL A 330 -0.25 -13.65 -12.96
N VAL A 331 -1.02 -14.72 -13.09
CA VAL A 331 -1.99 -14.95 -14.16
C VAL A 331 -3.12 -15.82 -13.61
N GLN A 332 -4.38 -15.48 -13.90
CA GLN A 332 -5.55 -16.31 -13.56
C GLN A 332 -5.81 -17.38 -14.63
N GLY A 333 -6.47 -18.48 -14.23
CA GLY A 333 -6.91 -19.54 -15.14
C GLY A 333 -7.11 -20.89 -14.44
N ASP A 334 -7.69 -21.83 -15.16
CA ASP A 334 -8.10 -23.13 -14.59
C ASP A 334 -6.98 -24.17 -14.54
N SER A 335 -5.82 -23.88 -15.16
CA SER A 335 -4.70 -24.81 -15.13
C SER A 335 -4.15 -24.97 -13.71
N MET A 336 -3.81 -26.20 -13.35
CA MET A 336 -3.28 -26.55 -12.04
C MET A 336 -1.78 -26.24 -11.92
N GLU A 337 -1.38 -25.77 -10.75
CA GLU A 337 -0.03 -25.35 -10.40
C GLU A 337 0.42 -26.06 -9.12
N ASN A 338 1.68 -26.48 -9.09
CA ASN A 338 2.28 -26.98 -7.87
C ASN A 338 2.83 -25.81 -7.06
N VAL A 339 2.40 -25.69 -5.81
CA VAL A 339 2.71 -24.58 -4.93
C VAL A 339 3.12 -25.08 -3.56
N THR A 340 3.97 -24.31 -2.91
CA THR A 340 4.45 -24.58 -1.55
C THR A 340 4.48 -23.28 -0.78
N PHE A 341 3.98 -23.33 0.45
CA PHE A 341 4.02 -22.23 1.40
C PHE A 341 4.83 -22.62 2.64
N GLN A 342 5.77 -21.76 3.06
CA GLN A 342 6.60 -22.03 4.24
C GLN A 342 6.94 -20.74 4.99
N ALA A 343 7.01 -20.84 6.31
CA ALA A 343 7.62 -19.82 7.16
C ALA A 343 9.12 -20.14 7.35
N LEU A 344 10.00 -19.20 7.01
CA LEU A 344 11.46 -19.37 7.05
C LEU A 344 12.11 -18.20 7.79
N GLY A 345 13.21 -18.44 8.50
CA GLY A 345 14.00 -17.36 9.08
C GLY A 345 14.65 -16.48 8.01
N ARG A 346 14.80 -15.18 8.30
CA ARG A 346 15.33 -14.18 7.36
C ARG A 346 16.63 -14.58 6.65
N ASN A 347 17.62 -15.08 7.38
CA ASN A 347 18.90 -15.51 6.84
C ASN A 347 18.74 -16.64 5.79
N LYS A 348 17.82 -17.58 6.05
CA LYS A 348 17.53 -18.66 5.09
C LYS A 348 16.94 -18.10 3.79
N VAL A 349 16.07 -17.11 3.88
CA VAL A 349 15.49 -16.43 2.71
C VAL A 349 16.55 -15.66 1.91
N GLU A 350 17.42 -14.92 2.61
CA GLU A 350 18.51 -14.17 2.00
C GLU A 350 19.44 -15.07 1.20
N THR A 351 19.88 -16.18 1.80
CA THR A 351 20.80 -17.14 1.18
C THR A 351 20.16 -17.98 0.08
N SER A 352 18.89 -18.40 0.25
CA SER A 352 18.26 -19.39 -0.63
C SER A 352 17.43 -18.76 -1.76
N TYR A 353 17.01 -17.50 -1.63
CA TYR A 353 16.18 -16.81 -2.61
C TYR A 353 16.80 -15.50 -3.10
N LEU A 354 17.13 -14.58 -2.18
CA LEU A 354 17.53 -13.22 -2.59
C LEU A 354 18.90 -13.19 -3.27
N ALA A 355 19.90 -13.84 -2.69
CA ALA A 355 21.25 -13.90 -3.25
C ALA A 355 21.27 -14.59 -4.64
N PRO A 356 20.63 -15.77 -4.85
CA PRO A 356 20.53 -16.38 -6.18
C PRO A 356 19.80 -15.51 -7.21
N LEU A 357 18.80 -14.74 -6.79
CA LEU A 357 18.07 -13.81 -7.65
C LEU A 357 18.85 -12.51 -7.91
N GLY A 358 19.95 -12.25 -7.19
CA GLY A 358 20.70 -11.00 -7.27
C GLY A 358 19.90 -9.79 -6.77
N VAL A 359 18.90 -10.02 -5.90
CA VAL A 359 18.06 -8.98 -5.34
C VAL A 359 18.81 -8.34 -4.17
N SER A 360 19.06 -7.04 -4.27
CA SER A 360 19.42 -6.23 -3.10
C SER A 360 18.18 -5.50 -2.68
N LEU A 361 17.72 -5.78 -1.47
CA LEU A 361 16.59 -5.07 -0.90
C LEU A 361 17.05 -3.66 -0.50
N PRO A 362 16.27 -2.61 -0.75
CA PRO A 362 16.48 -1.32 -0.11
C PRO A 362 16.30 -1.50 1.40
N GLU A 363 16.85 -0.57 2.20
CA GLU A 363 16.57 -0.57 3.63
C GLU A 363 15.05 -0.52 3.85
N PRO A 364 14.50 -1.40 4.71
CA PRO A 364 13.08 -1.37 5.02
C PRO A 364 12.75 -0.02 5.64
N ARG A 365 11.66 0.59 5.18
CA ARG A 365 11.13 1.78 5.86
C ARG A 365 10.77 1.37 7.29
N PRO A 366 11.23 2.10 8.33
CA PRO A 366 10.87 1.77 9.70
C PRO A 366 9.35 1.79 9.86
N ARG A 367 8.80 0.70 10.40
CA ARG A 367 7.39 0.69 10.79
C ARG A 367 7.17 1.66 11.93
N LEU A 368 5.98 2.27 11.97
CA LEU A 368 5.65 3.10 13.12
C LEU A 368 5.64 2.24 14.38
N SER A 369 6.14 2.82 15.47
CA SER A 369 6.40 2.08 16.71
C SER A 369 5.15 1.71 17.48
N HIS A 370 3.96 2.05 16.99
CA HIS A 370 2.69 1.82 17.67
C HIS A 370 1.57 1.47 16.69
N HIS A 371 0.57 0.74 17.20
CA HIS A 371 -0.71 0.52 16.54
C HIS A 371 -1.86 0.83 17.50
N LEU A 372 -3.02 1.22 16.94
CA LEU A 372 -4.24 1.39 17.72
C LEU A 372 -4.95 0.04 17.78
N LEU A 373 -4.97 -0.61 18.94
CA LEU A 373 -5.67 -1.87 19.15
C LEU A 373 -7.10 -1.60 19.61
N ILE A 374 -8.08 -2.28 19.02
CA ILE A 374 -9.48 -2.28 19.43
C ILE A 374 -9.93 -3.72 19.67
N GLU A 375 -10.39 -4.02 20.87
CA GLU A 375 -10.81 -5.37 21.22
C GLU A 375 -11.90 -5.39 22.29
N CYS A 376 -12.65 -6.48 22.35
CA CYS A 376 -13.64 -6.71 23.39
C CYS A 376 -12.98 -7.33 24.62
N ARG A 377 -12.99 -6.61 25.76
CA ARG A 377 -12.57 -7.12 27.07
C ARG A 377 -13.77 -7.05 28.01
N ASP A 378 -14.13 -8.18 28.62
CA ASP A 378 -15.26 -8.30 29.57
C ASP A 378 -16.59 -7.78 28.99
N GLY A 379 -16.85 -8.04 27.69
CA GLY A 379 -18.06 -7.60 26.99
C GLY A 379 -18.06 -6.13 26.57
N VAL A 380 -16.99 -5.39 26.84
CA VAL A 380 -16.82 -3.97 26.49
C VAL A 380 -15.74 -3.81 25.44
N TRP A 381 -16.06 -3.14 24.34
CA TRP A 381 -15.07 -2.76 23.33
C TRP A 381 -14.23 -1.60 23.86
N ARG A 382 -12.91 -1.80 23.88
CA ARG A 382 -11.93 -0.83 24.37
C ARG A 382 -10.87 -0.62 23.30
N TRP A 383 -10.19 0.51 23.41
CA TRP A 383 -9.04 0.81 22.58
C TRP A 383 -7.79 1.01 23.44
N ASP A 384 -6.62 0.69 22.88
CA ASP A 384 -5.32 0.87 23.50
C ASP A 384 -4.27 1.27 22.45
N LEU A 385 -3.27 2.04 22.87
CA LEU A 385 -2.09 2.35 22.04
C LEU A 385 -0.98 1.38 22.41
N ALA A 386 -0.87 0.30 21.66
CA ALA A 386 0.12 -0.73 21.90
C ALA A 386 1.43 -0.40 21.16
N ALA A 387 2.55 -0.66 21.83
CA ALA A 387 3.89 -0.53 21.25
C ALA A 387 4.21 -1.73 20.33
N GLY A 388 5.01 -1.46 19.29
CA GLY A 388 5.42 -2.43 18.28
C GLY A 388 4.47 -2.53 17.09
N ALA A 389 4.90 -3.31 16.09
CA ALA A 389 4.03 -3.78 15.01
C ALA A 389 2.81 -4.52 15.59
N ALA A 390 1.74 -4.62 14.80
CA ALA A 390 0.54 -5.40 15.18
C ALA A 390 0.96 -6.81 15.66
N PRO A 391 0.25 -7.39 16.65
CA PRO A 391 0.69 -8.62 17.30
C PRO A 391 0.80 -9.72 16.25
N LYS A 392 1.99 -10.32 16.12
CA LYS A 392 2.19 -11.48 15.27
C LYS A 392 1.41 -12.66 15.87
N PRO A 393 0.72 -13.46 15.06
CA PRO A 393 -0.02 -14.63 15.53
C PRO A 393 0.88 -15.73 16.10
#